data_AF-A0A8S8ZVB6-F1
#
_entry.id   AF-A0A8S8ZVB6-F1
#
_cell.length_a   1.000
_cell.length_b   1.000
_cell.length_c   1.000
_cell.angle_alpha   90.00
_cell.angle_beta   90.00
_cell.angle_gamma   90.00
#
_symmetry.space_group_name_H-M   'P 1'
#
loop_
_entity.id
_entity.type
_entity.pdbx_description
1 polymer ?
#
loop_
_entity_poly.entity_id
_entity_poly.type
_entity_poly.pdbx_seq_one_letter_code
_entity_poly.pdbx_strand_id
1 'polypeptide(L)'
;MAPFPPPPVTSIDWSNVGFKVREVNGHIESSYSVKTGKWSPLRFVTDPYIRMHGMAPALNYGQQAYEGLKAFRLPGNDSIAIFRADKNAKRMQHSAEFISIPPPPVDLFVDAVKAAVALNAEFVPPHETGAALYIRPQIFGSSAQLGLSPPEEYLFSVFVIPTGVYHGTHPVKALILEDFDRAAPNGTGSAKVGGNYAPVLRHSDKARREGYDITLHLDSARHEEVDEFSTSGFIGVIRGEGGEDDVTVVVPSSKAVIDSVTSDSIQEIARSFEWKVEKRALWPPERPPLSSRFAPSPDASSRHLPSPSLPPALPRRTLASPSTRRPKRRPSLTSLRAWRMLATSA
;
A
#
# COMPACT_ATOMS: atom_id res chain seq x y z
N MET A 1 -31.19 16.76 -23.88
CA MET A 1 -30.21 15.82 -23.27
C MET A 1 -30.80 15.31 -21.97
N ALA A 2 -30.66 14.03 -21.67
CA ALA A 2 -30.95 13.54 -20.32
C ALA A 2 -30.03 14.24 -19.31
N PRO A 3 -30.47 14.48 -18.06
CA PRO A 3 -29.62 15.06 -17.04
C PRO A 3 -28.40 14.17 -16.78
N PHE A 4 -27.23 14.80 -16.63
CA PHE A 4 -25.99 14.12 -16.23
C PHE A 4 -25.56 14.66 -14.85
N PRO A 5 -25.16 13.79 -13.91
CA PRO A 5 -25.16 12.33 -14.04
C PRO A 5 -26.57 11.71 -13.98
N PRO A 6 -26.80 10.53 -14.58
CA PRO A 6 -28.04 9.78 -14.38
C PRO A 6 -28.25 9.45 -12.90
N PRO A 7 -29.49 9.17 -12.44
CA PRO A 7 -29.73 8.71 -11.08
C PRO A 7 -29.06 7.34 -10.83
N PRO A 8 -28.74 7.00 -9.57
CA PRO A 8 -28.25 5.67 -9.21
C PRO A 8 -29.21 4.56 -9.63
N VAL A 9 -28.69 3.40 -10.03
CA VAL A 9 -29.53 2.23 -10.35
C VAL A 9 -30.35 1.78 -9.13
N THR A 10 -31.59 1.36 -9.37
CA THR A 10 -32.49 0.83 -8.34
C THR A 10 -32.33 -0.68 -8.09
N SER A 11 -31.55 -1.36 -8.94
CA SER A 11 -31.27 -2.80 -8.85
C SER A 11 -30.23 -3.17 -7.77
N ILE A 12 -29.55 -2.18 -7.19
CA ILE A 12 -28.55 -2.38 -6.14
C ILE A 12 -29.12 -1.92 -4.80
N ASP A 13 -29.10 -2.81 -3.81
CA ASP A 13 -29.27 -2.42 -2.40
C ASP A 13 -28.01 -1.68 -1.92
N TRP A 14 -28.06 -0.35 -2.01
CA TRP A 14 -26.96 0.52 -1.64
C TRP A 14 -26.62 0.52 -0.15
N SER A 15 -27.53 0.02 0.71
CA SER A 15 -27.27 -0.11 2.15
C SER A 15 -26.44 -1.34 2.50
N ASN A 16 -26.35 -2.31 1.58
CA ASN A 16 -25.69 -3.61 1.80
C ASN A 16 -24.83 -4.04 0.59
N VAL A 17 -24.08 -3.09 0.02
CA VAL A 17 -23.27 -3.35 -1.19
C VAL A 17 -22.17 -4.38 -0.94
N GLY A 18 -21.50 -4.28 0.22
CA GLY A 18 -20.30 -5.06 0.56
C GLY A 18 -19.12 -4.79 -0.40
N PHE A 19 -18.13 -5.68 -0.37
CA PHE A 19 -17.01 -5.69 -1.34
C PHE A 19 -17.16 -6.92 -2.24
N LYS A 20 -18.16 -6.91 -3.13
CA LYS A 20 -18.45 -8.01 -4.05
C LYS A 20 -18.32 -7.53 -5.48
N VAL A 21 -17.69 -8.33 -6.34
CA VAL A 21 -17.64 -8.10 -7.78
C VAL A 21 -19.06 -8.04 -8.33
N ARG A 22 -19.38 -6.94 -9.02
CA ARG A 22 -20.66 -6.68 -9.67
C ARG A 22 -20.36 -6.20 -11.09
N GLU A 23 -21.16 -6.67 -12.03
CA GLU A 23 -21.08 -6.20 -13.41
C GLU A 23 -21.54 -4.74 -13.47
N VAL A 24 -20.84 -3.99 -14.32
CA VAL A 24 -21.12 -2.60 -14.68
C VAL A 24 -21.16 -2.53 -16.21
N ASN A 25 -21.32 -1.35 -16.82
CA ASN A 25 -21.45 -1.24 -18.28
C ASN A 25 -20.17 -1.65 -19.03
N GLY A 26 -19.00 -1.51 -18.40
CA GLY A 26 -17.71 -1.84 -19.00
C GLY A 26 -16.53 -1.08 -18.39
N HIS A 27 -15.38 -1.16 -19.05
CA HIS A 27 -14.13 -0.54 -18.64
C HIS A 27 -13.46 0.25 -19.79
N ILE A 28 -12.45 1.04 -19.44
CA ILE A 28 -11.63 1.77 -20.42
C ILE A 28 -10.34 1.01 -20.67
N GLU A 29 -9.86 1.02 -21.91
CA GLU A 29 -8.57 0.47 -22.34
C GLU A 29 -7.77 1.46 -23.18
N SER A 30 -6.45 1.40 -23.05
CA SER A 30 -5.46 1.98 -23.96
C SER A 30 -4.28 1.04 -24.07
N SER A 31 -3.81 0.77 -25.28
CA SER A 31 -2.67 -0.13 -25.54
C SER A 31 -1.44 0.67 -25.92
N TYR A 32 -0.27 0.28 -25.41
CA TYR A 32 1.02 0.80 -25.83
C TYR A 32 1.67 -0.17 -26.81
N SER A 33 2.27 0.36 -27.88
CA SER A 33 3.08 -0.42 -28.82
C SER A 33 4.51 0.11 -28.83
N VAL A 34 5.49 -0.75 -28.57
CA VAL A 34 6.92 -0.41 -28.65
C VAL A 34 7.30 0.07 -30.05
N LYS A 35 6.72 -0.55 -31.10
CA LYS A 35 6.94 -0.15 -32.50
C LYS A 35 6.57 1.32 -32.77
N THR A 36 5.50 1.82 -32.18
CA THR A 36 5.04 3.21 -32.39
C THR A 36 5.54 4.16 -31.30
N GLY A 37 5.95 3.63 -30.15
CA GLY A 37 6.33 4.38 -28.97
C GLY A 37 5.16 5.12 -28.29
N LYS A 38 3.91 4.75 -28.60
CA LYS A 38 2.72 5.52 -28.22
C LYS A 38 1.62 4.67 -27.60
N TRP A 39 0.88 5.30 -26.69
CA TRP A 39 -0.41 4.85 -26.21
C TRP A 39 -1.50 5.10 -27.25
N SER A 40 -2.42 4.15 -27.42
CA SER A 40 -3.58 4.29 -28.28
C SER A 40 -4.61 5.26 -27.67
N PRO A 41 -5.54 5.80 -28.48
CA PRO A 41 -6.74 6.45 -27.95
C PRO A 41 -7.50 5.54 -26.98
N LEU A 42 -8.20 6.15 -26.04
CA LEU A 42 -9.05 5.45 -25.07
C LEU A 42 -10.20 4.75 -25.79
N ARG A 43 -10.46 3.50 -25.42
CA ARG A 43 -11.59 2.72 -25.91
C ARG A 43 -12.43 2.23 -24.73
N PHE A 44 -13.75 2.32 -24.86
CA PHE A 44 -14.67 1.65 -23.95
C PHE A 44 -14.93 0.21 -24.41
N VAL A 45 -14.88 -0.72 -23.47
CA VAL A 45 -15.07 -2.15 -23.71
C VAL A 45 -16.15 -2.65 -22.76
N THR A 46 -17.20 -3.26 -23.32
CA THR A 46 -18.34 -3.78 -22.55
C THR A 46 -18.11 -5.20 -22.03
N ASP A 47 -17.15 -5.91 -22.61
CA ASP A 47 -16.76 -7.25 -22.17
C ASP A 47 -16.03 -7.13 -20.81
N PRO A 48 -16.44 -7.84 -19.74
CA PRO A 48 -15.76 -7.78 -18.45
C PRO A 48 -14.36 -8.43 -18.46
N TYR A 49 -13.99 -9.11 -19.54
CA TYR A 49 -12.72 -9.83 -19.66
C TYR A 49 -11.66 -9.02 -20.42
N ILE A 50 -10.39 -9.25 -20.05
CA ILE A 50 -9.23 -8.82 -20.81
C ILE A 50 -8.70 -10.01 -21.61
N ARG A 51 -8.57 -9.84 -22.93
CA ARG A 51 -7.91 -10.82 -23.79
C ARG A 51 -6.40 -10.62 -23.74
N MET A 52 -5.68 -11.54 -23.11
CA MET A 52 -4.23 -11.50 -22.97
C MET A 52 -3.57 -12.76 -23.55
N HIS A 53 -2.37 -12.62 -24.12
CA HIS A 53 -1.61 -13.77 -24.58
C HIS A 53 -1.12 -14.60 -23.37
N GLY A 54 -1.22 -15.95 -23.43
CA GLY A 54 -0.83 -16.81 -22.30
C GLY A 54 0.65 -16.73 -21.92
N MET A 55 1.52 -16.38 -22.87
CA MET A 55 2.96 -16.13 -22.66
C MET A 55 3.27 -14.68 -22.25
N ALA A 56 2.29 -13.90 -21.79
CA ALA A 56 2.51 -12.53 -21.38
C ALA A 56 3.30 -12.46 -20.06
N PRO A 57 4.27 -11.53 -19.92
CA PRO A 57 5.02 -11.34 -18.67
C PRO A 57 4.14 -11.02 -17.46
N ALA A 58 2.96 -10.42 -17.66
CA ALA A 58 2.00 -10.19 -16.59
C ALA A 58 1.57 -11.49 -15.88
N LEU A 59 1.33 -12.56 -16.66
CA LEU A 59 0.88 -13.86 -16.16
C LEU A 59 2.05 -14.71 -15.63
N ASN A 60 3.23 -14.58 -16.23
CA ASN A 60 4.35 -15.49 -15.97
C ASN A 60 5.38 -14.92 -14.98
N TYR A 61 5.56 -13.60 -14.96
CA TYR A 61 6.58 -12.91 -14.16
C TYR A 61 6.02 -11.80 -13.28
N GLY A 62 4.69 -11.62 -13.25
CA GLY A 62 4.04 -10.62 -12.43
C GLY A 62 4.34 -9.18 -12.83
N GLN A 63 4.68 -8.93 -14.11
CA GLN A 63 4.93 -7.58 -14.64
C GLN A 63 3.61 -6.79 -14.76
N GLN A 64 3.09 -6.36 -13.60
CA GLN A 64 1.86 -5.60 -13.47
C GLN A 64 1.90 -4.60 -12.30
N ALA A 65 1.28 -3.44 -12.51
CA ALA A 65 1.03 -2.43 -11.50
C ALA A 65 -0.44 -2.01 -11.51
N TYR A 66 -0.93 -1.49 -10.39
CA TYR A 66 -2.31 -1.07 -10.28
C TYR A 66 -2.50 0.12 -9.34
N GLU A 67 -3.67 0.74 -9.43
CA GLU A 67 -4.08 1.85 -8.58
C GLU A 67 -5.42 1.60 -7.89
N GLY A 68 -5.73 2.46 -6.93
CA GLY A 68 -6.99 2.47 -6.21
C GLY A 68 -7.44 3.89 -5.89
N LEU A 69 -8.62 4.24 -6.36
CA LEU A 69 -9.25 5.52 -6.06
C LEU A 69 -10.77 5.37 -6.08
N LYS A 70 -11.48 6.45 -5.72
CA LYS A 70 -12.93 6.42 -5.53
C LYS A 70 -13.61 7.62 -6.17
N ALA A 71 -14.81 7.38 -6.67
CA ALA A 71 -15.76 8.40 -7.07
C ALA A 71 -16.97 8.42 -6.13
N PHE A 72 -17.47 9.63 -5.86
CA PHE A 72 -18.57 9.89 -4.93
C PHE A 72 -19.56 10.87 -5.56
N ARG A 73 -20.85 10.69 -5.28
CA ARG A 73 -21.84 11.74 -5.48
C ARG A 73 -21.75 12.77 -4.37
N LEU A 74 -21.78 14.04 -4.76
CA LEU A 74 -21.79 15.17 -3.85
C LEU A 74 -23.23 15.52 -3.44
N PRO A 75 -23.43 15.99 -2.20
CA PRO A 75 -24.75 16.41 -1.74
C PRO A 75 -25.21 17.67 -2.48
N GLY A 76 -26.51 17.79 -2.70
CA GLY A 76 -27.18 19.01 -3.18
C GLY A 76 -27.30 19.16 -4.70
N ASN A 77 -26.34 18.68 -5.49
CA ASN A 77 -26.40 18.77 -6.96
C ASN A 77 -26.12 17.44 -7.70
N ASP A 78 -25.95 16.34 -6.96
CA ASP A 78 -25.63 14.99 -7.45
C ASP A 78 -24.41 14.88 -8.36
N SER A 79 -23.58 15.92 -8.44
CA SER A 79 -22.35 15.90 -9.24
C SER A 79 -21.39 14.83 -8.71
N ILE A 80 -20.63 14.22 -9.61
CA ILE A 80 -19.68 13.17 -9.26
C ILE A 80 -18.29 13.76 -9.13
N ALA A 81 -17.65 13.54 -7.97
CA ALA A 81 -16.28 13.93 -7.70
C ALA A 81 -15.36 12.71 -7.65
N ILE A 82 -14.14 12.88 -8.18
CA ILE A 82 -13.06 11.89 -8.11
C ILE A 82 -11.92 12.52 -7.32
N PHE A 83 -11.49 11.86 -6.25
CA PHE A 83 -10.51 12.44 -5.33
C PHE A 83 -9.07 12.24 -5.82
N ARG A 84 -8.36 13.36 -6.06
CA ARG A 84 -6.89 13.45 -6.34
C ARG A 84 -6.35 12.44 -7.37
N ALA A 85 -7.08 12.23 -8.46
CA ALA A 85 -6.70 11.26 -9.50
C ALA A 85 -5.31 11.53 -10.12
N ASP A 86 -4.84 12.77 -10.14
CA ASP A 86 -3.51 13.16 -10.60
C ASP A 86 -2.39 12.58 -9.73
N LYS A 87 -2.63 12.44 -8.42
CA LYS A 87 -1.67 11.83 -7.48
C LYS A 87 -1.57 10.33 -7.70
N ASN A 88 -2.71 9.66 -7.93
CA ASN A 88 -2.74 8.25 -8.33
C ASN A 88 -2.05 8.05 -9.70
N ALA A 89 -2.22 8.97 -10.65
CA ALA A 89 -1.53 8.91 -11.93
C ALA A 89 0.00 8.94 -11.76
N LYS A 90 0.53 9.88 -10.95
CA LYS A 90 1.97 9.97 -10.67
C LYS A 90 2.51 8.72 -9.99
N ARG A 91 1.76 8.13 -9.06
CA ARG A 91 2.15 6.87 -8.40
C ARG A 91 2.09 5.67 -9.35
N MET A 92 1.14 5.65 -10.28
CA MET A 92 1.12 4.68 -11.38
C MET A 92 2.36 4.81 -12.25
N GLN A 93 2.81 6.03 -12.59
CA GLN A 93 4.04 6.24 -13.36
C GLN A 93 5.26 5.69 -12.64
N HIS A 94 5.43 6.03 -11.36
CA HIS A 94 6.51 5.45 -10.53
C HIS A 94 6.48 3.92 -10.54
N SER A 95 5.29 3.33 -10.36
CA SER A 95 5.13 1.88 -10.31
C SER A 95 5.43 1.23 -11.66
N ALA A 96 4.97 1.81 -12.77
CA ALA A 96 5.22 1.32 -14.12
C ALA A 96 6.71 1.35 -14.45
N GLU A 97 7.39 2.47 -14.18
CA GLU A 97 8.84 2.61 -14.36
C GLU A 97 9.62 1.56 -13.56
N PHE A 98 9.20 1.31 -12.31
CA PHE A 98 9.85 0.33 -11.42
C PHE A 98 9.85 -1.10 -11.99
N ILE A 99 8.86 -1.46 -12.80
CA ILE A 99 8.73 -2.78 -13.44
C ILE A 99 8.93 -2.73 -14.96
N SER A 100 9.65 -1.72 -15.45
CA SER A 100 10.03 -1.58 -16.86
C SER A 100 8.82 -1.55 -17.82
N ILE A 101 7.72 -0.94 -17.38
CA ILE A 101 6.56 -0.66 -18.23
C ILE A 101 6.60 0.83 -18.61
N PRO A 102 6.37 1.18 -19.89
CA PRO A 102 6.21 2.58 -20.30
C PRO A 102 5.09 3.26 -19.49
N PRO A 103 5.36 4.39 -18.80
CA PRO A 103 4.33 5.03 -17.98
C PRO A 103 3.21 5.65 -18.85
N PRO A 104 1.92 5.53 -18.45
CA PRO A 104 0.86 6.30 -19.09
C PRO A 104 1.04 7.79 -18.75
N PRO A 105 0.87 8.71 -19.72
CA PRO A 105 0.83 10.14 -19.42
C PRO A 105 -0.26 10.47 -18.38
N VAL A 106 0.00 11.46 -17.52
CA VAL A 106 -0.93 11.85 -16.44
C VAL A 106 -2.31 12.20 -17.00
N ASP A 107 -2.37 12.98 -18.08
CA ASP A 107 -3.64 13.38 -18.69
C ASP A 107 -4.40 12.18 -19.25
N LEU A 108 -3.71 11.24 -19.92
CA LEU A 108 -4.32 10.01 -20.42
C LEU A 108 -4.90 9.17 -19.29
N PHE A 109 -4.19 9.05 -18.16
CA PHE A 109 -4.69 8.35 -16.97
C PHE A 109 -5.94 9.03 -16.40
N VAL A 110 -5.90 10.35 -16.23
CA VAL A 110 -7.01 11.13 -15.66
C VAL A 110 -8.24 11.07 -16.56
N ASP A 111 -8.05 11.16 -17.89
CA ASP A 111 -9.15 11.06 -18.85
C ASP A 111 -9.74 9.66 -18.89
N ALA A 112 -8.92 8.61 -18.78
CA ALA A 112 -9.40 7.23 -18.68
C ALA A 112 -10.23 7.01 -17.42
N VAL A 113 -9.79 7.57 -16.28
CA VAL A 113 -10.53 7.55 -15.01
C VAL A 113 -11.87 8.27 -15.14
N LYS A 114 -11.87 9.49 -15.70
CA LYS A 114 -13.11 10.26 -15.92
C LYS A 114 -14.07 9.53 -16.84
N ALA A 115 -13.58 8.96 -17.95
CA ALA A 115 -14.38 8.22 -18.91
C ALA A 115 -14.99 6.96 -18.29
N ALA A 116 -14.19 6.19 -17.53
CA ALA A 116 -14.67 4.99 -16.85
C ALA A 116 -15.78 5.30 -15.84
N VAL A 117 -15.68 6.41 -15.11
CA VAL A 117 -16.73 6.86 -14.18
C VAL A 117 -17.95 7.40 -14.93
N ALA A 118 -17.77 8.23 -15.95
CA ALA A 118 -18.86 8.84 -16.69
C ALA A 118 -19.73 7.82 -17.43
N LEU A 119 -19.12 6.79 -18.02
CA LEU A 119 -19.81 5.71 -18.73
C LEU A 119 -20.46 4.67 -17.80
N ASN A 120 -20.22 4.78 -16.49
CA ASN A 120 -20.81 3.94 -15.44
C ASN A 120 -21.46 4.80 -14.34
N ALA A 121 -21.89 6.02 -14.67
CA ALA A 121 -22.27 7.02 -13.68
C ALA A 121 -23.47 6.59 -12.81
N GLU A 122 -24.40 5.82 -13.36
CA GLU A 122 -25.53 5.21 -12.65
C GLU A 122 -25.11 4.20 -11.57
N PHE A 123 -23.87 3.72 -11.60
CA PHE A 123 -23.29 2.86 -10.56
C PHE A 123 -22.56 3.64 -9.46
N VAL A 124 -22.48 4.97 -9.56
CA VAL A 124 -21.99 5.79 -8.44
C VAL A 124 -23.08 5.85 -7.37
N PRO A 125 -22.81 5.39 -6.12
CA PRO A 125 -23.83 5.27 -5.09
C PRO A 125 -24.45 6.62 -4.68
N PRO A 126 -25.68 6.61 -4.12
CA PRO A 126 -26.24 7.77 -3.44
C PRO A 126 -25.33 8.28 -2.32
N HIS A 127 -25.28 9.60 -2.13
CA HIS A 127 -24.39 10.24 -1.17
C HIS A 127 -24.62 9.74 0.26
N GLU A 128 -25.88 9.57 0.64
CA GLU A 128 -26.35 9.26 2.00
C GLU A 128 -25.88 7.88 2.49
N THR A 129 -25.49 7.00 1.57
CA THR A 129 -25.09 5.63 1.87
C THR A 129 -23.65 5.52 2.38
N GLY A 130 -22.82 6.54 2.12
CA GLY A 130 -21.37 6.49 2.36
C GLY A 130 -20.61 5.47 1.50
N ALA A 131 -21.29 4.76 0.59
CA ALA A 131 -20.67 3.87 -0.37
C ALA A 131 -19.94 4.67 -1.47
N ALA A 132 -19.06 3.99 -2.22
CA ALA A 132 -18.29 4.61 -3.29
C ALA A 132 -18.23 3.75 -4.54
N LEU A 133 -18.11 4.38 -5.71
CA LEU A 133 -17.64 3.67 -6.90
C LEU A 133 -16.12 3.58 -6.80
N TYR A 134 -15.61 2.37 -6.55
CA TYR A 134 -14.19 2.10 -6.53
C TYR A 134 -13.67 1.99 -7.97
N ILE A 135 -12.54 2.64 -8.24
CA ILE A 135 -11.91 2.71 -9.55
C ILE A 135 -10.58 1.94 -9.45
N ARG A 136 -10.36 1.03 -10.40
CA ARG A 136 -9.19 0.14 -10.48
C ARG A 136 -8.47 0.33 -11.81
N PRO A 137 -7.57 1.33 -11.90
CA PRO A 137 -6.59 1.39 -12.98
C PRO A 137 -5.57 0.27 -12.81
N GLN A 138 -5.19 -0.38 -13.90
CA GLN A 138 -4.17 -1.43 -13.93
C GLN A 138 -3.39 -1.37 -15.24
N ILE A 139 -2.11 -1.71 -15.18
CA ILE A 139 -1.19 -1.70 -16.32
C ILE A 139 -0.30 -2.93 -16.28
N PHE A 140 -0.08 -3.57 -17.43
CA PHE A 140 0.68 -4.82 -17.50
C PHE A 140 1.20 -5.11 -18.91
N GLY A 141 2.28 -5.90 -18.99
CA GLY A 141 2.81 -6.42 -20.26
C GLY A 141 1.86 -7.45 -20.86
N SER A 142 1.35 -7.21 -22.07
CA SER A 142 0.19 -7.94 -22.62
C SER A 142 0.50 -8.86 -23.81
N SER A 143 1.59 -8.62 -24.54
CA SER A 143 2.01 -9.47 -25.67
C SER A 143 2.82 -10.69 -25.25
N ALA A 144 2.97 -11.66 -26.15
CA ALA A 144 3.81 -12.83 -25.94
C ALA A 144 5.27 -12.45 -25.70
N GLN A 145 5.83 -12.85 -24.56
CA GLN A 145 7.24 -12.65 -24.25
C GLN A 145 7.64 -13.55 -23.06
N LEU A 146 8.31 -14.69 -23.34
CA LEU A 146 8.77 -15.61 -22.30
C LEU A 146 10.23 -15.36 -21.89
N GLY A 147 11.05 -14.75 -22.75
CA GLY A 147 12.38 -14.32 -22.34
C GLY A 147 12.29 -13.18 -21.32
N LEU A 148 13.29 -13.07 -20.43
CA LEU A 148 13.38 -12.00 -19.44
C LEU A 148 13.83 -10.67 -20.08
N SER A 149 12.99 -10.15 -20.96
CA SER A 149 13.14 -8.87 -21.64
C SER A 149 11.76 -8.20 -21.79
N PRO A 150 11.71 -6.86 -21.97
CA PRO A 150 10.43 -6.16 -22.12
C PRO A 150 9.59 -6.70 -23.30
N PRO A 151 8.25 -6.82 -23.16
CA PRO A 151 7.36 -7.18 -24.26
C PRO A 151 7.14 -6.03 -25.25
N GLU A 152 6.59 -6.35 -26.42
CA GLU A 152 6.27 -5.41 -27.50
C GLU A 152 4.99 -4.59 -27.25
N GLU A 153 4.07 -5.11 -26.44
CA GLU A 153 2.79 -4.44 -26.12
C GLU A 153 2.48 -4.47 -24.62
N TYR A 154 1.84 -3.39 -24.17
CA TYR A 154 1.32 -3.23 -22.82
C TYR A 154 -0.13 -2.76 -22.89
N LEU A 155 -0.92 -3.11 -21.89
CA LEU A 155 -2.31 -2.69 -21.78
C LEU A 155 -2.50 -1.91 -20.48
N PHE A 156 -3.04 -0.71 -20.60
CA PHE A 156 -3.58 0.08 -19.50
C PHE A 156 -5.10 -0.02 -19.54
N SER A 157 -5.72 -0.35 -18.41
CA SER A 157 -7.18 -0.45 -18.30
C SER A 157 -7.69 0.15 -17.00
N VAL A 158 -8.92 0.65 -17.02
CA VAL A 158 -9.59 1.26 -15.86
C VAL A 158 -10.96 0.61 -15.66
N PHE A 159 -11.02 -0.25 -14.65
CA PHE A 159 -12.25 -0.89 -14.20
C PHE A 159 -12.92 -0.06 -13.11
N VAL A 160 -14.23 -0.23 -12.95
CA VAL A 160 -14.99 0.36 -11.84
C VAL A 160 -15.91 -0.68 -11.21
N ILE A 161 -16.19 -0.51 -9.93
CA ILE A 161 -17.04 -1.41 -9.16
C ILE A 161 -17.68 -0.66 -7.99
N PRO A 162 -19.00 -0.74 -7.78
CA PRO A 162 -19.62 -0.18 -6.58
C PRO A 162 -19.20 -0.97 -5.34
N THR A 163 -18.75 -0.24 -4.32
CA THR A 163 -18.24 -0.82 -3.07
C THR A 163 -18.89 -0.16 -1.86
N GLY A 164 -19.23 -0.97 -0.86
CA GLY A 164 -19.66 -0.50 0.45
C GLY A 164 -18.48 -0.03 1.31
N VAL A 165 -18.79 0.34 2.55
CA VAL A 165 -17.80 0.79 3.54
C VAL A 165 -16.96 -0.41 4.01
N TYR A 166 -15.65 -0.42 3.69
CA TYR A 166 -14.74 -1.55 3.91
C TYR A 166 -14.36 -1.74 5.40
N HIS A 167 -14.30 -0.64 6.17
CA HIS A 167 -14.14 -0.62 7.62
C HIS A 167 -14.96 0.54 8.19
N GLY A 168 -15.75 0.29 9.23
CA GLY A 168 -16.38 1.36 9.99
C GLY A 168 -15.34 2.23 10.71
N THR A 169 -15.80 3.15 11.56
CA THR A 169 -14.91 3.99 12.39
C THR A 169 -14.41 3.28 13.66
N HIS A 170 -14.59 1.96 13.74
CA HIS A 170 -14.25 1.16 14.91
C HIS A 170 -12.77 0.75 14.91
N PRO A 171 -12.11 0.74 16.08
CA PRO A 171 -10.75 0.19 16.20
C PRO A 171 -10.71 -1.29 15.80
N VAL A 172 -9.61 -1.68 15.15
CA VAL A 172 -9.36 -3.06 14.72
C VAL A 172 -8.08 -3.60 15.36
N LYS A 173 -7.98 -4.93 15.49
CA LYS A 173 -6.78 -5.56 16.02
C LYS A 173 -5.76 -5.77 14.90
N ALA A 174 -4.53 -5.34 15.13
CA ALA A 174 -3.41 -5.54 14.20
C ALA A 174 -2.44 -6.60 14.74
N LEU A 175 -2.03 -7.54 13.88
CA LEU A 175 -0.96 -8.50 14.18
C LEU A 175 0.36 -8.01 13.58
N ILE A 176 1.40 -7.88 14.40
CA ILE A 176 2.77 -7.64 13.93
C ILE A 176 3.30 -8.95 13.34
N LEU A 177 3.78 -8.91 12.11
CA LEU A 177 4.42 -10.06 11.47
C LEU A 177 5.92 -10.04 11.74
N GLU A 178 6.41 -10.95 12.59
CA GLU A 178 7.84 -11.08 12.92
C GLU A 178 8.57 -12.06 11.97
N ASP A 179 7.87 -13.07 11.45
CA ASP A 179 8.46 -14.12 10.60
C ASP A 179 8.27 -13.88 9.10
N PHE A 180 7.89 -12.67 8.70
CA PHE A 180 7.64 -12.35 7.29
C PHE A 180 8.00 -10.90 6.95
N ASP A 181 8.85 -10.77 5.95
CA ASP A 181 9.24 -9.51 5.36
C ASP A 181 8.35 -9.16 4.17
N ARG A 182 7.66 -8.02 4.26
CA ARG A 182 6.83 -7.53 3.14
C ARG A 182 7.67 -7.09 1.96
N ALA A 183 8.71 -6.30 2.24
CA ALA A 183 9.54 -5.68 1.22
C ALA A 183 10.91 -5.34 1.80
N ALA A 184 11.96 -5.78 1.12
CA ALA A 184 13.32 -5.36 1.45
C ALA A 184 13.48 -3.83 1.26
N PRO A 185 14.42 -3.18 1.98
CA PRO A 185 14.60 -1.71 1.92
C PRO A 185 14.84 -1.14 0.52
N ASN A 186 15.49 -1.91 -0.36
CA ASN A 186 15.75 -1.58 -1.76
C ASN A 186 14.97 -2.49 -2.72
N GLY A 187 13.91 -3.14 -2.23
CA GLY A 187 13.02 -3.99 -3.02
C GLY A 187 11.92 -3.19 -3.72
N THR A 188 10.84 -3.88 -4.08
CA THR A 188 9.72 -3.33 -4.85
C THR A 188 8.65 -2.63 -4.01
N GLY A 189 8.85 -2.51 -2.69
CA GLY A 189 7.80 -2.11 -1.75
C GLY A 189 7.24 -0.70 -1.96
N SER A 190 8.04 0.22 -2.52
CA SER A 190 7.62 1.59 -2.85
C SER A 190 6.73 1.68 -4.10
N ALA A 191 6.68 0.63 -4.91
CA ALA A 191 5.85 0.53 -6.10
C ALA A 191 4.56 -0.26 -5.82
N LYS A 192 3.45 0.13 -6.44
CA LYS A 192 2.15 -0.53 -6.27
C LYS A 192 1.98 -1.69 -7.26
N VAL A 193 2.84 -2.70 -7.09
CA VAL A 193 2.94 -3.86 -7.99
C VAL A 193 2.33 -5.11 -7.38
N GLY A 194 1.75 -5.98 -8.21
CA GLY A 194 1.03 -7.17 -7.72
C GLY A 194 1.89 -8.12 -6.88
N GLY A 195 3.18 -8.23 -7.20
CA GLY A 195 4.14 -9.08 -6.48
C GLY A 195 4.30 -8.74 -4.99
N ASN A 196 4.01 -7.50 -4.58
CA ASN A 196 4.07 -7.10 -3.17
C ASN A 196 2.90 -7.62 -2.33
N TYR A 197 1.79 -8.02 -2.98
CA TYR A 197 0.54 -8.36 -2.30
C TYR A 197 0.29 -9.86 -2.25
N ALA A 198 0.63 -10.60 -3.31
CA ALA A 198 0.36 -12.04 -3.37
C ALA A 198 1.00 -12.84 -2.22
N PRO A 199 2.27 -12.60 -1.81
CA PRO A 199 2.89 -13.33 -0.69
C PRO A 199 2.22 -13.06 0.66
N VAL A 200 1.61 -11.88 0.83
CA VAL A 200 0.99 -11.43 2.10
C VAL A 200 -0.31 -12.19 2.40
N LEU A 201 -1.01 -12.70 1.37
CA LEU A 201 -2.35 -13.28 1.51
C LEU A 201 -2.42 -14.38 2.57
N ARG A 202 -1.47 -15.33 2.57
CA ARG A 202 -1.43 -16.45 3.53
C ARG A 202 -1.26 -15.97 4.99
N HIS A 203 -0.51 -14.89 5.18
CA HIS A 203 -0.26 -14.31 6.51
C HIS A 203 -1.49 -13.55 7.01
N SER A 204 -2.13 -12.78 6.12
CA SER A 204 -3.40 -12.12 6.42
C SER A 204 -4.53 -13.12 6.72
N ASP A 205 -4.60 -14.24 5.99
CA ASP A 205 -5.57 -15.31 6.27
C ASP A 205 -5.35 -15.95 7.64
N LYS A 206 -4.08 -16.23 7.99
CA LYS A 206 -3.74 -16.74 9.32
C LYS A 206 -4.13 -15.74 10.42
N ALA A 207 -3.76 -14.47 10.27
CA ALA A 207 -4.08 -13.41 11.22
C ALA A 207 -5.60 -13.28 11.44
N ARG A 208 -6.39 -13.31 10.36
CA ARG A 208 -7.86 -13.30 10.43
C ARG A 208 -8.42 -14.49 11.21
N ARG A 209 -7.90 -15.70 10.99
CA ARG A 209 -8.33 -16.90 11.75
C ARG A 209 -7.99 -16.80 13.24
N GLU A 210 -6.98 -16.02 13.59
CA GLU A 210 -6.57 -15.75 14.98
C GLU A 210 -7.29 -14.52 15.59
N GLY A 211 -8.20 -13.88 14.85
CA GLY A 211 -8.99 -12.75 15.34
C GLY A 211 -8.34 -11.39 15.19
N TYR A 212 -7.37 -11.25 14.28
CA TYR A 212 -6.76 -9.98 13.90
C TYR A 212 -7.25 -9.55 12.50
N ASP A 213 -7.72 -8.32 12.38
CA ASP A 213 -8.33 -7.82 11.15
C ASP A 213 -7.30 -7.39 10.10
N ILE A 214 -6.13 -6.96 10.55
CA ILE A 214 -5.07 -6.42 9.71
C ILE A 214 -3.70 -6.84 10.23
N THR A 215 -2.71 -6.83 9.34
CA THR A 215 -1.30 -7.11 9.67
C THR A 215 -0.47 -5.85 9.55
N LEU A 216 0.47 -5.67 10.48
CA LEU A 216 1.43 -4.58 10.55
C LEU A 216 2.82 -5.12 10.22
N HIS A 217 3.47 -4.50 9.24
CA HIS A 217 4.82 -4.86 8.83
C HIS A 217 5.84 -3.93 9.47
N LEU A 218 6.98 -4.50 9.81
CA LEU A 218 8.15 -3.77 10.29
C LEU A 218 9.23 -3.75 9.20
N ASP A 219 10.20 -2.85 9.36
CA ASP A 219 11.35 -2.73 8.45
C ASP A 219 12.09 -4.07 8.34
N SER A 220 12.31 -4.55 7.12
CA SER A 220 12.95 -5.85 6.91
C SER A 220 14.45 -5.93 7.26
N ALA A 221 15.10 -4.80 7.55
CA ALA A 221 16.52 -4.79 7.87
C ALA A 221 16.79 -5.12 9.35
N ARG A 222 15.93 -4.64 10.25
CA ARG A 222 16.11 -4.71 11.70
C ARG A 222 14.89 -5.24 12.43
N HIS A 223 13.71 -5.23 11.82
CA HIS A 223 12.42 -5.53 12.44
C HIS A 223 12.16 -4.67 13.69
N GLU A 224 12.52 -3.39 13.62
CA GLU A 224 12.42 -2.45 14.74
C GLU A 224 11.47 -1.30 14.46
N GLU A 225 11.36 -0.88 13.21
CA GLU A 225 10.62 0.30 12.79
C GLU A 225 9.34 -0.09 12.05
N VAL A 226 8.27 0.66 12.26
CA VAL A 226 7.00 0.47 11.55
C VAL A 226 7.15 0.89 10.09
N ASP A 227 6.77 0.00 9.18
CA ASP A 227 6.66 0.29 7.75
C ASP A 227 5.22 0.71 7.41
N GLU A 228 4.32 -0.25 7.28
CA GLU A 228 2.92 -0.03 6.90
C GLU A 228 2.01 -1.15 7.40
N PHE A 229 0.70 -0.90 7.37
CA PHE A 229 -0.26 -1.98 7.39
C PHE A 229 -0.35 -2.61 5.99
N SER A 230 -0.58 -3.91 5.89
CA SER A 230 -0.55 -4.66 4.61
C SER A 230 -1.18 -3.99 3.38
N THR A 231 -2.32 -3.31 3.56
CA THR A 231 -3.06 -2.67 2.47
C THR A 231 -3.25 -1.17 2.70
N SER A 232 -2.56 -0.60 3.69
CA SER A 232 -2.86 0.73 4.20
C SER A 232 -1.63 1.44 4.78
N GLY A 233 -1.54 2.74 4.52
CA GLY A 233 -0.51 3.56 5.16
C GLY A 233 -0.69 3.61 6.68
N PHE A 234 0.41 3.82 7.41
CA PHE A 234 0.37 4.06 8.85
C PHE A 234 0.29 5.57 9.14
N ILE A 235 -0.65 5.96 10.00
CA ILE A 235 -0.71 7.28 10.63
C ILE A 235 -0.74 7.11 12.14
N GLY A 236 0.18 7.76 12.85
CA GLY A 236 0.15 7.92 14.29
C GLY A 236 -0.30 9.32 14.69
N VAL A 237 -0.99 9.42 15.83
CA VAL A 237 -1.39 10.69 16.43
C VAL A 237 -0.86 10.74 17.86
N ILE A 238 -0.08 11.76 18.15
CA ILE A 238 0.48 12.04 19.46
C ILE A 238 -0.23 13.27 20.02
N ARG A 239 -0.95 13.11 21.12
CA ARG A 239 -1.46 14.25 21.90
C ARG A 239 -0.44 14.66 22.95
N GLY A 240 -0.17 15.95 23.05
CA GLY A 240 0.63 16.52 24.12
C GLY A 240 -0.18 16.92 25.33
N GLU A 241 0.47 17.60 26.27
CA GLU A 241 -0.11 17.96 27.56
C GLU A 241 -0.91 19.26 27.47
N GLY A 242 -0.79 20.01 26.38
CA GLY A 242 -1.45 21.29 26.13
C GLY A 242 -2.94 21.23 25.77
N GLY A 243 -3.60 20.07 25.86
CA GLY A 243 -5.02 19.91 25.55
C GLY A 243 -5.32 19.41 24.12
N GLU A 244 -6.54 19.69 23.63
CA GLU A 244 -7.04 19.13 22.36
C GLU A 244 -6.31 19.63 21.09
N ASP A 245 -5.65 20.79 21.20
CA ASP A 245 -4.94 21.44 20.08
C ASP A 245 -3.44 21.09 20.02
N ASP A 246 -2.88 20.45 21.06
CA ASP A 246 -1.49 19.99 21.07
C ASP A 246 -1.38 18.61 20.41
N VAL A 247 -1.55 18.58 19.09
CA VAL A 247 -1.54 17.36 18.28
C VAL A 247 -0.34 17.33 17.36
N THR A 248 0.34 16.18 17.34
CA THR A 248 1.38 15.84 16.36
C THR A 248 0.96 14.60 15.57
N VAL A 249 0.82 14.75 14.25
CA VAL A 249 0.65 13.64 13.32
C VAL A 249 2.01 13.10 12.94
N VAL A 250 2.23 11.79 13.12
CA VAL A 250 3.48 11.12 12.81
C VAL A 250 3.28 10.06 11.73
N VAL A 251 4.17 10.03 10.75
CA VAL A 251 4.16 9.03 9.67
C VAL A 251 5.54 8.38 9.54
N PRO A 252 5.62 7.08 9.19
CA PRO A 252 6.91 6.42 9.01
C PRO A 252 7.76 7.08 7.93
N SER A 253 9.07 7.15 8.15
CA SER A 253 10.04 7.57 7.14
C SER A 253 10.51 6.44 6.22
N SER A 254 9.86 5.28 6.27
CA SER A 254 10.23 4.11 5.47
C SER A 254 10.23 4.44 3.98
N LYS A 255 11.23 3.89 3.28
CA LYS A 255 11.35 3.95 1.81
C LYS A 255 10.82 2.69 1.14
N ALA A 256 10.49 1.65 1.92
CA ALA A 256 10.00 0.35 1.42
C ALA A 256 8.46 0.30 1.30
N VAL A 257 7.81 1.45 1.42
CA VAL A 257 6.35 1.59 1.43
C VAL A 257 5.91 2.56 0.35
N ILE A 258 4.68 2.39 -0.13
CA ILE A 258 4.12 3.26 -1.16
C ILE A 258 3.78 4.63 -0.59
N ASP A 259 3.92 5.68 -1.40
CA ASP A 259 3.45 7.01 -1.05
C ASP A 259 1.91 7.05 -1.09
N SER A 260 1.28 6.90 0.08
CA SER A 260 -0.19 6.89 0.21
C SER A 260 -0.79 8.27 -0.04
N VAL A 261 -1.74 8.36 -0.98
CA VAL A 261 -2.49 9.60 -1.24
C VAL A 261 -3.30 10.01 -0.01
N THR A 262 -3.85 9.05 0.73
CA THR A 262 -4.58 9.35 1.97
C THR A 262 -3.65 9.86 3.07
N SER A 263 -2.49 9.25 3.26
CA SER A 263 -1.50 9.74 4.23
C SER A 263 -1.03 11.17 3.90
N ASP A 264 -0.73 11.45 2.62
CA ASP A 264 -0.39 12.79 2.15
C ASP A 264 -1.51 13.80 2.44
N SER A 265 -2.76 13.41 2.16
CA SER A 265 -3.93 14.27 2.40
C SER A 265 -4.16 14.56 3.89
N ILE A 266 -3.99 13.56 4.76
CA ILE A 266 -4.11 13.73 6.22
C ILE A 266 -3.04 14.68 6.75
N GLN A 267 -1.81 14.56 6.26
CA GLN A 267 -0.73 15.48 6.63
C GLN A 267 -1.01 16.92 6.18
N GLU A 268 -1.57 17.11 4.98
CA GLU A 268 -1.98 18.43 4.48
C GLU A 268 -3.09 19.04 5.35
N ILE A 269 -4.12 18.25 5.67
CA ILE A 269 -5.21 18.66 6.57
C ILE A 269 -4.68 18.99 7.96
N ALA A 270 -3.80 18.17 8.53
CA ALA A 270 -3.21 18.42 9.84
C ALA A 270 -2.46 19.77 9.88
N ARG A 271 -1.69 20.09 8.83
CA ARG A 271 -1.02 21.39 8.71
C ARG A 271 -2.02 22.56 8.62
N SER A 272 -3.18 22.36 7.98
CA SER A 272 -4.22 23.39 7.91
C SER A 272 -4.88 23.69 9.27
N PHE A 273 -4.80 22.75 10.21
CA PHE A 273 -5.18 22.94 11.62
C PHE A 273 -4.00 23.40 12.50
N GLU A 274 -2.88 23.79 11.90
CA GLU A 274 -1.65 24.19 12.60
C GLU A 274 -1.02 23.09 13.48
N TRP A 275 -1.42 21.83 13.26
CA TRP A 275 -0.83 20.69 13.96
C TRP A 275 0.57 20.37 13.43
N LYS A 276 1.42 19.83 14.30
CA LYS A 276 2.76 19.37 13.90
C LYS A 276 2.65 18.11 13.06
N VAL A 277 3.48 18.02 12.01
CA VAL A 277 3.58 16.81 11.17
C VAL A 277 5.04 16.37 11.10
N GLU A 278 5.31 15.12 11.51
CA GLU A 278 6.65 14.54 11.50
C GLU A 278 6.71 13.26 10.66
N LYS A 279 7.65 13.20 9.70
CA LYS A 279 8.02 11.96 9.01
C LYS A 279 9.31 11.42 9.63
N ARG A 280 9.23 10.30 10.35
CA ARG A 280 10.38 9.74 11.11
C ARG A 280 10.27 8.23 11.34
N ALA A 281 11.34 7.63 11.82
CA ALA A 281 11.33 6.27 12.33
C ALA A 281 10.37 6.16 13.52
N LEU A 282 9.53 5.12 13.51
CA LEU A 282 8.54 4.84 14.55
C LEU A 282 8.75 3.42 15.05
N TRP A 283 8.79 3.23 16.37
CA TRP A 283 8.88 1.91 16.98
C TRP A 283 7.49 1.41 17.37
N PRO A 284 7.23 0.10 17.28
CA PRO A 284 5.98 -0.47 17.75
C PRO A 284 5.81 -0.28 19.28
N PRO A 285 4.57 -0.11 19.76
CA PRO A 285 4.30 0.26 21.16
C PRO A 285 4.73 -0.78 22.21
N GLU A 286 4.84 -2.06 21.86
CA GLU A 286 5.12 -3.17 22.80
C GLU A 286 6.56 -3.73 22.71
N ARG A 287 7.58 -2.87 22.55
CA ARG A 287 8.95 -3.36 22.63
C ARG A 287 9.36 -3.58 24.11
N PRO A 288 9.79 -4.79 24.55
CA PRO A 288 10.55 -4.89 25.78
C PRO A 288 11.86 -4.09 25.62
N PRO A 289 12.34 -3.39 26.66
CA PRO A 289 13.48 -2.50 26.54
C PRO A 289 14.72 -3.22 26.01
N LEU A 290 15.51 -2.52 25.17
CA LEU A 290 16.76 -2.99 24.55
C LEU A 290 17.76 -3.64 25.52
N SER A 291 17.64 -3.39 26.83
CA SER A 291 18.45 -4.04 27.87
C SER A 291 18.19 -5.55 28.03
N SER A 292 17.13 -6.09 27.41
CA SER A 292 16.80 -7.52 27.46
C SER A 292 17.44 -8.35 26.34
N ARG A 293 18.11 -7.72 25.37
CA ARG A 293 18.72 -8.41 24.22
C ARG A 293 20.25 -8.30 24.24
N PHE A 294 20.88 -8.76 25.32
CA PHE A 294 22.30 -9.17 25.33
C PHE A 294 22.58 -10.08 26.53
N ALA A 295 22.52 -11.40 26.31
CA ALA A 295 23.42 -12.41 26.89
C ALA A 295 23.05 -13.79 26.32
N PRO A 296 23.88 -14.42 25.46
CA PRO A 296 23.90 -15.87 25.42
C PRO A 296 24.59 -16.33 26.71
N SER A 297 23.83 -16.82 27.70
CA SER A 297 24.42 -17.60 28.78
C SER A 297 24.79 -18.97 28.21
N PRO A 298 26.06 -19.43 28.30
CA PRO A 298 26.43 -20.77 27.94
C PRO A 298 26.15 -21.66 29.15
N ASP A 299 24.91 -22.15 29.28
CA ASP A 299 24.70 -23.35 30.09
C ASP A 299 23.47 -24.12 29.57
N ALA A 300 23.71 -24.86 28.50
CA ALA A 300 22.87 -25.99 28.11
C ALA A 300 23.77 -27.22 28.13
N SER A 301 23.61 -27.99 29.20
CA SER A 301 24.12 -29.35 29.38
C SER A 301 23.96 -30.17 28.09
N SER A 302 25.07 -30.60 27.49
CA SER A 302 25.06 -31.69 26.52
C SER A 302 26.21 -32.66 26.82
N ARG A 303 25.86 -33.94 26.68
CA ARG A 303 26.56 -35.12 27.17
C ARG A 303 27.87 -35.36 26.40
N HIS A 304 28.83 -35.97 27.08
CA HIS A 304 30.08 -36.50 26.54
C HIS A 304 29.90 -37.39 25.30
N LEU A 305 30.82 -37.28 24.32
CA LEU A 305 31.86 -38.28 23.96
C LEU A 305 32.68 -37.79 22.71
N PRO A 306 33.85 -38.38 22.37
CA PRO A 306 35.13 -37.66 22.29
C PRO A 306 35.67 -37.35 20.88
N SER A 307 36.66 -36.47 20.86
CA SER A 307 37.49 -36.03 19.72
C SER A 307 38.30 -37.13 19.03
N PRO A 308 38.79 -36.85 17.80
CA PRO A 308 40.24 -36.91 17.59
C PRO A 308 40.84 -35.71 16.83
N SER A 309 42.15 -35.58 17.02
CA SER A 309 43.12 -34.51 16.76
C SER A 309 43.61 -34.35 15.29
N LEU A 310 43.91 -33.16 14.77
CA LEU A 310 45.25 -32.51 14.48
C LEU A 310 45.06 -31.46 13.33
N PRO A 311 46.02 -30.59 12.93
CA PRO A 311 46.98 -29.70 13.63
C PRO A 311 46.91 -28.20 13.11
N PRO A 312 47.80 -27.25 13.54
CA PRO A 312 47.55 -25.79 13.50
C PRO A 312 48.35 -24.99 12.44
N ALA A 313 47.88 -23.77 12.10
CA ALA A 313 48.69 -22.69 11.49
C ALA A 313 48.02 -21.30 11.76
N LEU A 314 48.55 -20.49 12.69
CA LEU A 314 49.47 -19.34 12.54
C LEU A 314 48.77 -17.96 12.35
N PRO A 315 49.39 -16.84 12.80
CA PRO A 315 48.71 -15.81 13.60
C PRO A 315 48.67 -14.42 12.96
N ARG A 316 47.91 -13.50 13.57
CA ARG A 316 48.04 -12.01 13.64
C ARG A 316 46.61 -11.44 13.83
N ARG A 317 46.33 -10.37 14.58
CA ARG A 317 47.12 -9.28 15.16
C ARG A 317 46.24 -8.62 16.24
N THR A 318 46.80 -8.36 17.41
CA THR A 318 46.26 -7.41 18.41
C THR A 318 46.32 -5.99 17.87
N LEU A 319 45.23 -5.24 17.99
CA LEU A 319 45.26 -3.77 18.04
C LEU A 319 44.27 -3.29 19.12
N ALA A 320 44.81 -2.46 20.01
CA ALA A 320 44.18 -1.94 21.21
C ALA A 320 43.07 -0.92 20.90
N SER A 321 42.19 -0.76 21.89
CA SER A 321 41.14 0.25 21.99
C SER A 321 41.63 1.69 21.80
N PRO A 322 40.69 2.62 21.56
CA PRO A 322 40.59 3.72 22.51
C PRO A 322 39.18 3.93 23.05
N SER A 323 39.15 4.29 24.32
CA SER A 323 38.00 4.76 25.09
C SER A 323 37.22 5.84 24.35
N THR A 324 35.88 5.74 24.34
CA THR A 324 35.02 6.90 24.13
C THR A 324 33.91 6.96 25.17
N ARG A 325 33.68 8.20 25.61
CA ARG A 325 32.89 8.67 26.74
C ARG A 325 31.41 8.29 26.63
N ARG A 326 30.80 7.97 27.78
CA ARG A 326 29.35 7.96 27.99
C ARG A 326 28.76 9.37 27.72
N PRO A 327 27.64 9.52 27.00
CA PRO A 327 26.73 10.63 27.21
C PRO A 327 25.73 10.30 28.33
N LYS A 328 25.46 11.34 29.12
CA LYS A 328 24.55 11.39 30.26
C LYS A 328 23.08 11.52 29.80
N ARG A 329 22.19 10.97 30.64
CA ARG A 329 20.77 11.30 30.88
C ARG A 329 19.76 10.96 29.78
N ARG A 330 18.96 9.92 30.08
CA ARG A 330 17.68 9.60 29.45
C ARG A 330 16.60 10.60 29.92
N PRO A 331 15.65 11.01 29.06
CA PRO A 331 14.37 11.53 29.53
C PRO A 331 13.56 10.38 30.17
N SER A 332 12.77 10.74 31.17
CA SER A 332 11.96 9.85 32.01
C SER A 332 10.93 9.03 31.23
N LEU A 333 10.84 7.76 31.60
CA LEU A 333 9.78 6.81 31.24
C LEU A 333 8.48 7.16 31.97
N THR A 334 7.77 8.17 31.47
CA THR A 334 6.37 8.45 31.84
C THR A 334 5.72 9.23 30.71
N SER A 335 5.39 8.55 29.62
CA SER A 335 4.20 8.84 28.80
C SER A 335 4.03 7.72 27.77
N LEU A 336 3.40 6.62 28.20
CA LEU A 336 2.72 5.74 27.25
C LEU A 336 1.53 6.53 26.70
N ARG A 337 1.79 7.39 25.71
CA ARG A 337 0.80 8.16 25.00
C ARG A 337 -0.07 7.19 24.21
N ALA A 338 -1.39 7.30 24.34
CA ALA A 338 -2.34 6.47 23.62
C ALA A 338 -2.17 6.68 22.12
N TRP A 339 -1.68 5.66 21.41
CA TRP A 339 -1.64 5.64 19.96
C TRP A 339 -3.05 5.32 19.46
N ARG A 340 -3.69 6.25 18.73
CA ARG A 340 -4.79 5.89 17.84
C ARG A 340 -4.20 5.62 16.47
N MET A 341 -4.35 4.39 16.01
CA MET A 341 -3.87 3.93 14.69
C MET A 341 -5.02 4.03 13.69
N LEU A 342 -4.74 4.62 12.54
CA LEU A 342 -5.68 4.69 11.41
C LEU A 342 -5.07 3.93 10.22
N ALA A 343 -5.76 2.88 9.79
CA ALA A 343 -5.47 2.24 8.50
C ALA A 343 -6.24 2.99 7.42
N THR A 344 -5.52 3.52 6.42
CA THR A 344 -6.12 4.21 5.28
C THR A 344 -5.83 3.47 3.99
N SER A 345 -6.86 3.16 3.19
CA SER A 345 -6.68 2.49 1.90
C SER A 345 -5.76 3.31 1.01
N ALA A 346 -4.70 2.69 0.52
CA ALA A 346 -3.61 3.35 -0.20
C ALA A 346 -3.98 4.00 -1.53
#